data_AF-A0A7R7ZI91-F1
#
_entry.id   AF-A0A7R7ZI91-F1
#
_cell.length_a   1.000
_cell.length_b   1.000
_cell.length_c   1.000
_cell.angle_alpha   90.00
_cell.angle_beta   90.00
_cell.angle_gamma   90.00
#
_symmetry.space_group_name_H-M   'P 1'
#
loop_
_entity.id
_entity.type
_entity.pdbx_description
1 polymer ?
#
loop_
_entity_poly.entity_id
_entity_poly.type
_entity_poly.pdbx_seq_one_letter_code
_entity_poly.pdbx_strand_id
1 'polypeptide(L)'
;MFSPLSHIVLIATIDGEEYIVDVGFGTNCAMRPIPLKENTIMPCIATAEMRLIRDSLDECTDESQRVWIYQVRYTPRSDWISNFCFSEAEFLPRDFKLLNFYESASK
;
A
#
# COMPACT_ATOMS: atom_id res chain seq x y z
N MET A 1 -1.04 -13.29 -4.17
CA MET A 1 0.44 -13.28 -4.16
C MET A 1 0.90 -11.85 -4.36
N PHE A 2 1.45 -11.25 -3.31
CA PHE A 2 2.08 -9.94 -3.42
C PHE A 2 3.47 -10.11 -4.04
N SER A 3 3.87 -9.17 -4.90
CA SER A 3 5.26 -9.11 -5.35
C SER A 3 6.16 -8.80 -4.14
N PRO A 4 7.43 -9.26 -4.10
CA PRO A 4 8.43 -8.76 -3.15
C PRO A 4 8.45 -7.22 -3.14
N LEU A 5 9.04 -6.62 -2.10
CA LEU A 5 9.14 -5.16 -1.88
C LEU A 5 9.50 -4.40 -3.18
N SER A 6 8.50 -4.01 -3.95
CA SER A 6 8.64 -3.52 -5.33
C SER A 6 7.94 -2.18 -5.51
N HIS A 7 7.15 -1.78 -4.50
CA HIS A 7 6.44 -0.52 -4.48
C HIS A 7 6.89 0.32 -3.29
N ILE A 8 7.09 1.61 -3.55
CA ILE A 8 7.50 2.59 -2.55
C ILE A 8 6.29 3.47 -2.24
N VAL A 9 6.00 3.60 -0.94
CA VAL A 9 4.94 4.45 -0.39
C VAL A 9 5.59 5.43 0.59
N LEU A 10 5.07 6.65 0.64
CA LEU A 10 5.47 7.64 1.63
C LEU A 10 4.47 7.64 2.78
N ILE A 11 4.96 7.75 4.01
CA ILE A 11 4.14 8.08 5.18
C ILE A 11 4.46 9.53 5.55
N ALA A 12 3.45 10.39 5.48
CA ALA A 12 3.57 11.82 5.79
C ALA A 12 2.74 12.15 7.03
N THR A 13 3.35 12.87 7.97
CA THR A 13 2.65 13.42 9.13
C THR A 13 2.14 14.83 8.81
N ILE A 14 0.82 15.03 8.91
CA ILE A 14 0.15 16.31 8.68
C ILE A 14 -0.73 16.59 9.90
N ASP A 15 -0.52 17.72 10.57
CA ASP A 15 -1.24 18.12 11.79
C ASP A 15 -1.26 17.06 12.90
N GLY A 16 -0.18 16.26 13.00
CA GLY A 16 -0.03 15.20 13.99
C GLY A 16 -0.62 13.84 13.60
N GLU A 17 -1.26 13.74 12.44
CA GLU A 17 -1.86 12.51 11.93
C GLU A 17 -1.03 11.95 10.76
N GLU A 18 -0.95 10.63 10.66
CA GLU A 18 -0.19 9.94 9.61
C GLU A 18 -1.06 9.59 8.41
N TYR A 19 -0.52 9.82 7.22
CA TYR A 19 -1.16 9.52 5.96
C TYR A 19 -0.21 8.77 5.06
N ILE A 20 -0.72 7.78 4.34
CA ILE A 20 -0.02 7.28 3.17
C ILE A 20 -0.22 8.22 2.00
N VAL A 21 0.88 8.53 1.34
CA VAL A 21 0.94 9.31 0.11
C VAL A 21 1.64 8.44 -0.91
N ASP A 22 0.90 8.06 -1.94
CA ASP A 22 1.40 7.30 -3.06
C ASP A 22 1.22 8.15 -4.31
N VAL A 23 2.32 8.29 -5.06
CA VAL A 23 2.37 9.01 -6.34
C VAL A 23 3.05 8.16 -7.42
N GLY A 24 3.37 6.90 -7.11
CA GLY A 24 4.22 6.02 -7.91
C GLY A 24 3.51 4.77 -8.45
N PHE A 25 2.33 4.42 -7.95
CA PHE A 25 1.65 3.18 -8.33
C PHE A 25 0.96 3.21 -9.70
N GLY A 26 0.72 4.40 -10.26
CA GLY A 26 0.05 4.56 -11.56
C GLY A 26 -1.47 4.54 -11.46
N THR A 27 -2.15 3.78 -12.34
CA THR A 27 -3.60 3.92 -12.60
C THR A 27 -4.50 3.61 -11.40
N ASN A 28 -4.08 2.72 -10.49
CA ASN A 28 -4.86 2.34 -9.30
C ASN A 28 -4.42 3.09 -8.03
N CYS A 29 -3.55 4.10 -8.19
CA CYS A 29 -3.05 4.89 -7.08
C CYS A 29 -4.18 5.69 -6.42
N ALA A 30 -4.03 5.96 -5.12
CA ALA A 30 -4.97 6.79 -4.39
C ALA A 30 -4.95 8.22 -4.91
N MET A 31 -6.12 8.79 -5.19
CA MET A 31 -6.24 10.17 -5.70
C MET A 31 -6.03 11.24 -4.61
N ARG A 32 -5.78 10.82 -3.36
CA ARG A 32 -5.61 11.69 -2.20
C ARG A 32 -4.85 10.93 -1.10
N PRO A 33 -4.19 11.64 -0.16
CA PRO A 33 -3.62 11.01 1.02
C PRO A 33 -4.68 10.19 1.77
N ILE A 34 -4.32 8.97 2.15
CA ILE A 34 -5.20 8.08 2.91
C ILE A 34 -4.71 8.09 4.35
N PRO A 35 -5.56 8.38 5.35
CA PRO A 35 -5.17 8.23 6.75
C PRO A 35 -4.62 6.83 6.99
N LEU A 36 -3.51 6.71 7.71
CA LEU A 36 -2.91 5.43 8.09
C LEU A 36 -3.76 4.78 9.20
N LYS A 37 -4.99 4.40 8.84
CA LYS A 37 -6.01 3.90 9.76
C LYS A 37 -6.73 2.72 9.15
N GLU A 38 -6.78 1.64 9.91
CA GLU A 38 -7.38 0.40 9.48
C GLU A 38 -8.88 0.53 9.19
N ASN A 39 -9.34 -0.14 8.14
CA ASN A 39 -10.74 -0.28 7.73
C ASN A 39 -11.47 1.05 7.44
N THR A 40 -10.73 2.12 7.17
CA THR A 40 -11.32 3.39 6.70
C THR A 40 -11.60 3.29 5.20
N ILE A 41 -12.89 3.17 4.84
CA ILE A 41 -13.32 3.14 3.44
C ILE A 41 -13.39 4.57 2.91
N MET A 42 -12.72 4.81 1.79
CA MET A 42 -12.68 6.10 1.11
C MET A 42 -13.03 5.96 -0.37
N PRO A 43 -13.61 6.99 -1.00
CA PRO A 43 -13.80 6.99 -2.44
C PRO A 43 -12.45 7.12 -3.16
N CYS A 44 -12.22 6.27 -4.16
CA CYS A 44 -11.12 6.45 -5.11
C CYS A 44 -11.59 7.39 -6.25
N ILE A 45 -12.27 6.84 -7.25
CA ILE A 45 -13.10 7.56 -8.23
C ILE A 45 -14.47 6.89 -8.20
N ALA A 46 -15.51 7.61 -7.81
CA ALA A 46 -16.85 7.02 -7.66
C ALA A 46 -17.28 6.29 -8.96
N THR A 47 -17.75 5.05 -8.90
CA THR A 47 -18.20 4.28 -7.72
C THR A 47 -17.14 3.48 -6.96
N ALA A 48 -15.88 3.53 -7.38
CA ALA A 48 -14.81 2.77 -6.77
C ALA A 48 -14.42 3.29 -5.39
N GLU A 49 -14.06 2.38 -4.52
CA GLU A 49 -13.65 2.63 -3.13
C GLU A 49 -12.29 2.00 -2.87
N MET A 50 -11.60 2.55 -1.87
CA MET A 50 -10.29 2.11 -1.41
C MET A 50 -10.25 2.05 0.11
N ARG A 51 -9.36 1.23 0.65
CA ARG A 51 -9.13 1.13 2.10
C ARG A 51 -7.73 0.62 2.41
N LEU A 52 -7.34 0.79 3.68
CA LEU A 52 -6.22 0.10 4.29
C LEU A 52 -6.70 -0.95 5.28
N ILE A 53 -6.06 -2.11 5.28
CA ILE A 53 -6.23 -3.15 6.30
C ILE A 53 -4.88 -3.53 6.89
N ARG A 54 -4.88 -4.13 8.08
CA ARG A 54 -3.71 -4.80 8.65
C ARG A 54 -3.94 -6.30 8.65
N ASP A 55 -3.13 -7.03 7.89
CA ASP A 55 -3.26 -8.48 7.81
C ASP A 55 -1.91 -9.17 7.66
N SER A 56 -1.89 -10.49 7.86
CA SER A 56 -0.75 -11.32 7.51
C SER A 56 -0.76 -11.63 6.02
N LEU A 57 0.42 -11.85 5.46
CA LEU A 57 0.53 -12.39 4.10
C LEU A 57 0.54 -13.91 4.19
N ASP A 58 -0.13 -14.59 3.26
CA ASP A 58 -0.14 -16.06 3.21
C ASP A 58 1.28 -16.65 3.12
N GLU A 59 2.22 -15.87 2.57
CA GLU A 59 3.62 -16.21 2.42
C GLU A 59 4.44 -16.05 3.72
N CYS A 60 3.90 -15.38 4.75
CA CYS A 60 4.58 -15.21 6.04
C CYS A 60 4.54 -16.52 6.85
N THR A 61 5.71 -17.03 7.23
CA THR A 61 5.81 -18.18 8.15
C THR A 61 5.39 -17.85 9.57
N ASP A 62 5.51 -16.57 9.96
CA ASP A 62 5.01 -16.04 11.24
C ASP A 62 3.67 -15.34 11.00
N GLU A 63 2.58 -16.07 11.24
CA GLU A 63 1.20 -15.57 11.12
C GLU A 63 0.85 -14.47 12.15
N SER A 64 1.76 -14.06 13.04
CA SER A 64 1.58 -12.88 13.90
C SER A 64 2.05 -11.59 13.24
N GLN A 65 2.88 -11.68 12.18
CA GLN A 65 3.34 -10.53 11.44
C GLN A 65 2.18 -9.90 10.68
N ARG A 66 2.01 -8.59 10.85
CA ARG A 66 0.96 -7.79 10.22
C ARG A 66 1.61 -6.68 9.41
N VAL A 67 1.25 -6.59 8.14
CA VAL A 67 1.61 -5.49 7.25
C VAL A 67 0.37 -4.69 6.90
N TRP A 68 0.56 -3.46 6.45
CA TRP A 68 -0.50 -2.67 5.86
C TRP A 68 -0.76 -3.17 4.43
N ILE A 69 -2.02 -3.30 4.04
CA ILE A 69 -2.43 -3.71 2.70
C ILE A 69 -3.38 -2.66 2.13
N TYR A 70 -3.02 -2.11 0.97
CA TYR A 70 -3.88 -1.23 0.19
C TYR A 70 -4.80 -2.04 -0.71
N GLN A 71 -6.11 -1.81 -0.56
CA GLN A 71 -7.14 -2.50 -1.32
C GLN A 71 -8.05 -1.52 -2.05
N VAL A 72 -8.53 -1.94 -3.22
CA VAL A 72 -9.55 -1.23 -3.99
C VAL A 72 -10.70 -2.16 -4.33
N ARG A 73 -11.88 -1.60 -4.55
CA ARG A 73 -13.01 -2.30 -5.17
C ARG A 73 -13.73 -1.38 -6.13
N TYR A 74 -14.21 -1.90 -7.26
CA TYR A 74 -14.81 -1.07 -8.31
C TYR A 74 -16.23 -0.58 -7.98
N THR A 75 -16.94 -1.33 -7.12
CA THR A 75 -18.26 -0.95 -6.60
C THR A 75 -18.39 -1.39 -5.15
N PRO A 76 -19.33 -0.82 -4.37
CA PRO A 76 -19.56 -1.24 -2.98
C PRO A 76 -19.97 -2.71 -2.80
N ARG A 77 -20.39 -3.39 -3.88
CA ARG A 77 -20.78 -4.81 -3.88
C ARG A 77 -19.68 -5.74 -4.41
N SER A 78 -18.62 -5.18 -4.99
CA SER A 78 -17.50 -5.94 -5.51
C SER A 78 -16.59 -6.39 -4.37
N ASP A 79 -15.90 -7.50 -4.59
CA ASP A 79 -14.85 -7.97 -3.70
C ASP A 79 -13.67 -6.99 -3.66
N TRP A 80 -12.95 -6.99 -2.54
CA TRP A 80 -11.75 -6.20 -2.37
C TRP A 80 -10.57 -6.84 -3.12
N ILE A 81 -9.84 -6.01 -3.85
CA ILE A 81 -8.64 -6.38 -4.60
C ILE A 81 -7.45 -5.76 -3.89
N SER A 82 -6.56 -6.61 -3.38
CA SER A 82 -5.29 -6.18 -2.81
C SER A 82 -4.32 -5.78 -3.91
N ASN A 83 -3.76 -4.57 -3.81
CA ASN A 83 -2.84 -4.03 -4.81
C ASN A 83 -1.38 -4.14 -4.35
N PHE A 84 -1.07 -3.61 -3.17
CA PHE A 84 0.28 -3.68 -2.58
C PHE A 84 0.21 -3.73 -1.06
N CYS A 85 1.31 -4.13 -0.44
CA CYS A 85 1.51 -4.11 1.00
C CYS A 85 2.77 -3.33 1.38
N PHE A 86 2.82 -2.82 2.61
CA PHE A 86 3.97 -2.10 3.15
C PHE A 86 4.03 -2.20 4.68
N SER A 87 5.17 -1.80 5.24
CA SER A 87 5.35 -1.66 6.69
C SER A 87 5.79 -0.24 7.02
N GLU A 88 5.76 0.11 8.29
CA GLU A 88 6.22 1.41 8.80
C GLU A 88 7.75 1.48 8.96
N ALA A 89 8.47 0.43 8.57
CA ALA A 89 9.93 0.44 8.59
C ALA A 89 10.47 1.57 7.71
N GLU A 90 11.41 2.35 8.24
CA GLU A 90 12.05 3.44 7.51
C GLU A 90 12.98 2.88 6.42
N PHE A 91 12.84 3.41 5.20
CA PHE A 91 13.74 3.13 4.09
C PHE A 91 14.62 4.34 3.83
N LEU A 92 15.92 4.10 3.69
CA LEU A 92 16.90 5.11 3.35
C LEU A 92 17.03 5.23 1.82
N PRO A 93 17.59 6.35 1.31
CA PRO A 93 17.80 6.53 -0.13
C PRO A 93 18.60 5.41 -0.81
N ARG A 94 19.43 4.68 -0.06
CA ARG A 94 20.19 3.53 -0.59
C ARG A 94 19.31 2.29 -0.75
N ASP A 95 18.30 2.11 0.09
CA ASP A 95 17.35 1.00 -0.02
C ASP A 95 16.51 1.14 -1.29
N PHE A 96 16.05 2.36 -1.59
CA PHE A 96 15.35 2.64 -2.87
C PHE A 96 16.20 2.35 -4.10
N LYS A 97 17.53 2.53 -4.04
CA LYS A 97 18.41 2.17 -5.16
C LYS A 97 18.47 0.65 -5.39
N LEU A 98 18.44 -0.14 -4.32
CA LEU A 98 18.41 -1.60 -4.41
C LEU A 98 17.07 -2.07 -4.99
N LEU A 99 15.96 -1.50 -4.51
CA LEU A 99 14.63 -1.78 -5.07
C LEU A 99 14.56 -1.44 -6.56
N ASN A 100 14.96 -0.22 -6.93
CA ASN A 100 14.94 0.22 -8.32
C ASN A 100 15.84 -0.65 -9.21
N PHE A 101 17.01 -1.08 -8.72
CA PHE A 101 17.88 -1.97 -9.49
C PHE A 101 17.21 -3.32 -9.75
N TYR A 102 16.56 -3.91 -8.73
CA TYR A 102 15.83 -5.15 -8.89
C TYR A 102 14.69 -5.00 -9.90
N GLU A 103 13.82 -3.99 -9.76
CA GLU A 103 12.69 -3.79 -10.67
C GLU A 103 13.10 -3.47 -12.11
N SER A 104 14.26 -2.85 -12.31
CA SER A 104 14.75 -2.47 -13.65
C SER A 104 15.60 -3.53 -14.36
N ALA A 105 16.20 -4.46 -13.61
CA ALA A 105 17.22 -5.36 -14.14
C ALA A 105 17.01 -6.84 -13.79
N SER A 106 16.08 -7.17 -12.88
CA SER A 106 15.69 -8.56 -12.65
C SER A 106 14.88 -9.08 -13.84
N LYS A 107 15.07 -10.36 -14.18
CA LYS A 107 14.45 -11.03 -15.32
C LYS A 107 13.23 -11.82 -14.89
#